data_AF-A0A7W0JUP0-F1
#
_entry.id   AF-A0A7W0JUP0-F1
#
_cell.length_a   1.000
_cell.length_b   1.000
_cell.length_c   1.000
_cell.angle_alpha   90.00
_cell.angle_beta   90.00
_cell.angle_gamma   90.00
#
_symmetry.space_group_name_H-M   'P 1'
#
loop_
_entity.id
_entity.type
_entity.pdbx_description
1 polymer ?
#
loop_
_entity_poly.entity_id
_entity_poly.type
_entity_poly.pdbx_seq_one_letter_code
_entity_poly.pdbx_strand_id
1 'polypeptide(L)'
;FRVSETAASRHWGMMGFDTLNRAIEGQLVTARQRDEGNDYVVEVKFNPQDTVRYWINQQTFLIDKISTRYNSQVLIEEQRSDYRRADCMMLPFHIVTRLQGQRFADLSIESYDLKSRVPEATFTITVGR
;
A
#
# COMPACT_ATOMS: atom_id res chain seq x y z
N PHE A 1 -18.04 12.44 -7.31
CA PHE A 1 -17.02 12.31 -8.37
C PHE A 1 -16.53 10.87 -8.34
N ARG A 2 -16.58 10.14 -9.47
CA ARG A 2 -16.05 8.77 -9.59
C ARG A 2 -14.81 8.90 -10.46
N VAL A 3 -13.64 8.95 -9.83
CA VAL A 3 -12.37 8.96 -10.58
C VAL A 3 -12.08 7.50 -10.95
N SER A 4 -12.25 7.19 -12.24
CA SER A 4 -11.79 5.94 -12.84
C SER A 4 -10.49 6.29 -13.56
N GLU A 5 -9.37 6.04 -12.90
CA GLU A 5 -8.05 6.26 -13.50
C GLU A 5 -7.56 4.94 -14.07
N THR A 6 -7.25 4.89 -15.36
CA THR A 6 -6.51 3.77 -15.96
C THR A 6 -5.02 4.10 -15.76
N ALA A 7 -4.45 3.67 -14.63
CA ALA A 7 -3.07 4.00 -14.29
C ALA A 7 -2.12 2.83 -14.63
N ALA A 8 -1.11 3.09 -15.46
CA ALA A 8 0.09 2.24 -15.56
C ALA A 8 1.02 2.55 -14.37
N SER A 9 0.55 2.32 -13.14
CA SER A 9 1.22 2.85 -11.95
C SER A 9 2.06 1.79 -11.25
N ARG A 10 3.37 1.90 -11.45
CA ARG A 10 4.38 1.24 -10.60
C ARG A 10 4.27 1.67 -9.13
N HIS A 11 3.93 2.94 -8.87
CA HIS A 11 3.92 3.50 -7.50
C HIS A 11 2.78 2.98 -6.64
N TRP A 12 1.55 2.86 -7.17
CA TRP A 12 0.36 2.47 -6.37
C TRP A 12 0.45 1.03 -5.86
N GLY A 13 0.94 0.10 -6.70
CA GLY A 13 1.17 -1.28 -6.27
C GLY A 13 2.27 -1.38 -5.21
N MET A 14 3.38 -0.64 -5.40
CA MET A 14 4.61 -0.76 -4.61
C MET A 14 4.59 -0.01 -3.26
N MET A 15 3.78 1.04 -3.09
CA MET A 15 3.77 1.84 -1.84
C MET A 15 3.46 0.99 -0.59
N GLY A 16 2.57 0.01 -0.70
CA GLY A 16 2.27 -0.92 0.39
C GLY A 16 3.44 -1.88 0.71
N PHE A 17 4.19 -2.29 -0.30
CA PHE A 17 5.32 -3.21 -0.16
C PHE A 17 6.58 -2.52 0.37
N ASP A 18 6.86 -1.27 -0.02
CA ASP A 18 8.06 -0.54 0.47
C ASP A 18 8.05 -0.39 1.99
N THR A 19 6.90 -0.03 2.57
CA THR A 19 6.76 0.12 4.02
C THR A 19 6.96 -1.22 4.75
N LEU A 20 6.41 -2.33 4.21
CA LEU A 20 6.65 -3.67 4.77
C LEU A 20 8.12 -4.08 4.64
N ASN A 21 8.77 -3.79 3.51
CA ASN A 21 10.18 -4.09 3.29
C ASN A 21 11.07 -3.36 4.31
N ARG A 22 10.85 -2.05 4.52
CA ARG A 22 11.57 -1.28 5.55
C ARG A 22 11.34 -1.83 6.96
N ALA A 23 10.13 -2.30 7.24
CA ALA A 23 9.80 -2.99 8.49
C ALA A 23 10.57 -4.31 8.66
N ILE A 24 10.67 -5.13 7.60
CA ILE A 24 11.44 -6.37 7.57
C ILE A 24 12.94 -6.10 7.76
N GLU A 25 13.45 -5.02 7.16
CA GLU A 25 14.83 -4.55 7.32
C GLU A 25 15.12 -3.94 8.70
N GLY A 26 14.13 -3.91 9.61
CA GLY A 26 14.27 -3.41 10.97
C GLY A 26 14.32 -1.87 11.06
N GLN A 27 14.04 -1.16 9.97
CA GLN A 27 14.04 0.31 9.94
C GLN A 27 12.77 0.90 10.55
N LEU A 28 11.68 0.12 10.62
CA LEU A 28 10.41 0.52 11.21
C LEU A 28 9.98 -0.47 12.28
N VAL A 29 9.35 0.04 13.34
CA VAL A 29 8.82 -0.80 14.42
C VAL A 29 7.61 -1.56 13.93
N THR A 30 7.60 -2.88 14.12
CA THR A 30 6.47 -3.75 13.79
C THR A 30 5.83 -4.31 15.04
N ALA A 31 4.50 -4.44 15.00
CA ALA A 31 3.71 -5.08 16.04
C ALA A 31 2.79 -6.11 15.38
N ARG A 32 2.98 -7.38 15.75
CA ARG A 32 2.07 -8.44 15.35
C ARG A 32 0.75 -8.27 16.08
N GLN A 33 -0.35 -8.21 15.33
CA GLN A 33 -1.70 -8.20 15.89
C GLN A 33 -2.28 -9.60 15.93
N ARG A 34 -3.43 -9.76 16.58
CA ARG A 34 -4.20 -11.00 16.47
C ARG A 34 -4.64 -11.20 15.02
N ASP A 35 -4.62 -12.45 14.57
CA ASP A 35 -5.21 -12.82 13.28
C ASP A 35 -6.70 -12.50 13.21
N GLU A 36 -7.12 -12.06 12.04
CA GLU A 36 -8.51 -11.72 11.75
C GLU A 36 -8.97 -12.57 10.56
N GLY A 37 -9.93 -13.45 10.81
CA GLY A 37 -10.41 -14.39 9.78
C GLY A 37 -9.27 -15.27 9.26
N ASN A 38 -8.88 -15.02 8.01
CA ASN A 38 -7.91 -15.82 7.27
C ASN A 38 -6.62 -15.03 6.96
N ASP A 39 -6.39 -13.94 7.68
CA ASP A 39 -5.29 -13.01 7.45
C ASP A 39 -4.35 -12.93 8.64
N TYR A 40 -3.05 -12.93 8.34
CA TYR A 40 -2.05 -12.36 9.21
C TYR A 40 -2.22 -10.85 9.27
N VAL A 41 -2.43 -10.33 10.48
CA VAL A 41 -2.53 -8.89 10.71
C VAL A 41 -1.22 -8.35 11.27
N VAL A 42 -0.57 -7.48 10.51
CA VAL A 42 0.72 -6.86 10.85
C VAL A 42 0.54 -5.35 10.91
N GLU A 43 1.01 -4.72 11.98
CA GLU A 43 1.02 -3.27 12.12
C GLU A 43 2.45 -2.74 12.08
N VAL A 44 2.71 -1.78 11.20
CA VAL A 44 3.97 -1.05 11.08
C VAL A 44 3.74 0.35 11.63
N LYS A 45 4.65 0.81 12.50
CA LYS A 45 4.56 2.12 13.17
C LYS A 45 5.63 3.03 12.62
N PHE A 46 5.22 4.18 12.07
CA PHE A 46 6.14 5.26 11.70
C PHE A 46 6.47 6.13 12.91
N ASN A 47 5.48 6.37 13.77
CA ASN A 47 5.60 7.05 15.05
C ASN A 47 4.45 6.58 15.99
N PRO A 48 4.31 7.10 17.22
CA PRO A 48 3.25 6.66 18.14
C PRO A 48 1.82 6.90 17.64
N GLN A 49 1.61 7.86 16.73
CA GLN A 49 0.30 8.27 16.23
C GLN A 49 -0.01 7.69 14.85
N ASP A 50 1.00 7.52 14.00
CA ASP A 50 0.89 7.12 12.60
C ASP A 50 1.33 5.68 12.38
N THR A 51 0.36 4.84 12.00
CA THR A 51 0.58 3.41 11.77
C THR A 51 -0.11 2.95 10.50
N VAL A 52 0.48 1.94 9.86
CA VAL A 52 -0.14 1.22 8.75
C VAL A 52 -0.32 -0.23 9.14
N ARG A 53 -1.52 -0.75 8.92
CA ARG A 53 -1.87 -2.14 9.18
C ARG A 53 -2.14 -2.88 7.88
N TYR A 54 -1.64 -4.10 7.81
CA TYR A 54 -1.72 -5.00 6.67
C TYR A 54 -2.47 -6.25 7.07
N TRP A 55 -3.40 -6.69 6.21
CA TRP A 55 -4.03 -8.00 6.28
C TRP A 55 -3.45 -8.82 5.14
N ILE A 56 -2.69 -9.85 5.50
CA ILE A 56 -1.94 -10.70 4.59
C ILE A 56 -2.57 -12.08 4.62
N ASN A 57 -3.12 -12.51 3.48
CA ASN A 57 -3.80 -13.77 3.31
C ASN A 57 -2.87 -14.94 3.69
N GLN A 58 -3.33 -15.84 4.58
CA GLN A 58 -2.48 -16.89 5.14
C GLN A 58 -2.07 -17.97 4.12
N GLN A 59 -2.85 -18.18 3.06
CA GLN A 59 -2.57 -19.22 2.05
C GLN A 59 -1.74 -18.67 0.90
N THR A 60 -2.04 -17.45 0.46
CA THR A 60 -1.40 -16.86 -0.73
C THR A 60 -0.27 -15.91 -0.41
N PHE A 61 -0.17 -15.44 0.85
CA PHE A 61 0.74 -14.39 1.30
C PHE A 61 0.56 -13.05 0.56
N LEU A 62 -0.60 -12.85 -0.09
CA LEU A 62 -0.97 -11.60 -0.75
C LEU A 62 -1.65 -10.66 0.23
N ILE A 63 -1.56 -9.36 -0.02
CA ILE A 63 -2.09 -8.32 0.88
C ILE A 63 -3.54 -8.01 0.49
N ASP A 64 -4.51 -8.54 1.21
CA ASP A 64 -5.94 -8.33 0.90
C ASP A 64 -6.39 -6.90 1.25
N LYS A 65 -5.85 -6.32 2.33
CA LYS A 65 -6.22 -4.99 2.82
C LYS A 65 -5.04 -4.24 3.43
N ILE A 66 -5.05 -2.92 3.28
CA ILE A 66 -4.18 -1.98 3.99
C ILE A 66 -5.05 -0.93 4.68
N SER A 67 -4.68 -0.52 5.89
CA SER A 67 -5.28 0.65 6.54
C SER A 67 -4.21 1.56 7.12
N THR A 68 -4.24 2.84 6.75
CA THR A 68 -3.45 3.90 7.37
C THR A 68 -4.25 4.53 8.49
N ARG A 69 -3.61 4.67 9.65
CA ARG A 69 -4.24 5.13 10.89
C ARG A 69 -3.47 6.31 11.45
N TYR A 70 -4.20 7.30 11.93
CA TYR A 70 -3.67 8.42 12.69
C TYR A 70 -4.40 8.52 14.03
N ASN A 71 -3.66 8.61 15.13
CA ASN A 71 -4.22 8.60 16.49
C ASN A 71 -5.20 7.42 16.70
N SER A 72 -4.81 6.23 16.22
CA SER A 72 -5.63 5.02 16.25
C SER A 72 -6.94 5.08 15.45
N GLN A 73 -7.25 6.18 14.77
CA GLN A 73 -8.39 6.29 13.87
C GLN A 73 -8.00 5.89 12.46
N VAL A 74 -8.85 5.14 11.78
CA VAL A 74 -8.62 4.75 10.38
C VAL A 74 -8.90 5.96 9.50
N LEU A 75 -7.89 6.40 8.75
CA LEU A 75 -8.00 7.50 7.80
C LEU A 75 -8.21 6.98 6.38
N ILE A 76 -7.35 6.06 5.95
CA ILE A 76 -7.36 5.52 4.59
C ILE A 76 -7.43 4.01 4.68
N GLU A 77 -8.28 3.39 3.86
CA GLU A 77 -8.32 1.95 3.67
C GLU A 77 -8.19 1.62 2.19
N GLU A 78 -7.36 0.64 1.88
CA GLU A 78 -7.25 0.06 0.55
C GLU A 78 -7.66 -1.40 0.61
N GLN A 79 -8.52 -1.81 -0.31
CA GLN A 79 -8.80 -3.22 -0.59
C GLN A 79 -8.16 -3.58 -1.92
N ARG A 80 -7.44 -4.71 -1.95
CA ARG A 80 -6.69 -5.15 -3.12
C ARG A 80 -7.27 -6.47 -3.61
N SER A 81 -7.37 -6.60 -4.93
CA SER A 81 -7.98 -7.76 -5.58
C SER A 81 -7.49 -7.89 -7.02
N ASP A 82 -8.00 -8.88 -7.75
CA ASP A 82 -7.58 -9.22 -9.11
C ASP A 82 -6.05 -9.40 -9.21
N TYR A 83 -5.51 -10.23 -8.32
CA TYR A 83 -4.09 -10.52 -8.31
C TYR A 83 -3.70 -11.30 -9.57
N ARG A 84 -2.83 -10.71 -10.38
CA ARG A 84 -2.28 -11.32 -11.59
C ARG A 84 -0.77 -11.22 -11.60
N ARG A 85 -0.14 -12.09 -12.38
CA ARG A 85 1.31 -12.07 -12.56
C ARG A 85 1.70 -10.90 -13.47
N ALA A 86 2.60 -10.06 -12.99
CA ALA A 86 3.29 -9.04 -13.76
C ALA A 86 4.80 -9.31 -13.65
N ASP A 87 5.40 -9.75 -14.75
CA ASP A 87 6.79 -10.23 -14.80
C ASP A 87 7.06 -11.36 -13.77
N CYS A 88 7.90 -11.12 -12.75
CA CYS A 88 8.21 -12.06 -11.69
C CYS A 88 7.37 -11.88 -10.41
N MET A 89 6.44 -10.92 -10.37
CA MET A 89 5.68 -10.57 -9.17
C MET A 89 4.18 -10.83 -9.32
N MET A 90 3.51 -11.19 -8.22
CA MET A 90 2.04 -11.19 -8.13
C MET A 90 1.58 -9.83 -7.59
N LEU A 91 0.83 -9.08 -8.40
CA LEU A 91 0.40 -7.71 -8.08
C LEU A 91 -1.12 -7.57 -8.20
N PRO A 92 -1.76 -6.65 -7.44
CA PRO A 92 -3.20 -6.45 -7.48
C PRO A 92 -3.63 -5.55 -8.64
N PHE A 93 -4.43 -6.04 -9.58
CA PHE A 93 -4.88 -5.22 -10.71
C PHE A 93 -6.18 -4.45 -10.41
N HIS A 94 -6.73 -4.59 -9.21
CA HIS A 94 -7.89 -3.82 -8.76
C HIS A 94 -7.72 -3.36 -7.31
N ILE A 95 -7.83 -2.05 -7.09
CA ILE A 95 -7.65 -1.41 -5.78
C ILE A 95 -8.82 -0.46 -5.50
N VAL A 96 -9.50 -0.67 -4.38
CA VAL A 96 -10.55 0.24 -3.90
C VAL A 96 -10.06 1.01 -2.69
N THR A 97 -10.02 2.33 -2.79
CA THR A 97 -9.59 3.21 -1.70
C THR A 97 -10.80 3.87 -1.04
N ARG A 98 -10.84 3.83 0.30
CA ARG A 98 -11.79 4.57 1.13
C ARG A 98 -11.05 5.60 1.97
N LEU A 99 -11.59 6.81 2.05
CA LEU A 99 -11.15 7.86 2.97
C LEU A 99 -12.23 8.01 4.04
N GLN A 100 -11.87 7.81 5.31
CA GLN A 100 -12.77 7.85 6.46
C GLN A 100 -14.02 6.96 6.25
N GLY A 101 -13.81 5.75 5.71
CA GLY A 101 -14.87 4.78 5.40
C GLY A 101 -15.68 5.08 4.14
N GLN A 102 -15.57 6.28 3.56
CA GLN A 102 -16.27 6.62 2.31
C GLN A 102 -15.43 6.22 1.09
N ARG A 103 -16.06 5.58 0.10
CA ARG A 103 -15.37 5.21 -1.15
C ARG A 103 -14.89 6.46 -1.87
N PHE A 104 -13.58 6.54 -2.06
CA PHE A 104 -12.91 7.67 -2.67
C PHE A 104 -12.43 7.34 -4.08
N ALA A 105 -11.77 6.19 -4.25
CA ALA A 105 -11.24 5.74 -5.54
C ALA A 105 -11.57 4.28 -5.82
N ASP A 106 -11.64 3.98 -7.11
CA ASP A 106 -11.90 2.65 -7.67
C ASP A 106 -10.96 2.46 -8.86
N LEU A 107 -9.79 1.88 -8.58
CA LEU A 107 -8.68 1.81 -9.52
C LEU A 107 -8.63 0.43 -10.17
N SER A 108 -8.76 0.41 -11.49
CA SER A 108 -8.44 -0.76 -12.32
C SER A 108 -7.12 -0.53 -13.05
N ILE A 109 -6.19 -1.45 -12.88
CA ILE A 109 -4.85 -1.39 -13.49
C ILE A 109 -4.87 -2.35 -14.68
N GLU A 110 -4.43 -1.88 -15.84
CA GLU A 110 -4.35 -2.73 -17.03
C GLU A 110 -3.01 -3.47 -17.12
N SER A 111 -1.92 -2.77 -16.77
CA SER A 111 -0.57 -3.32 -16.80
C SER A 111 0.35 -2.61 -15.80
N TYR A 112 1.43 -3.30 -15.42
CA TYR A 112 2.52 -2.75 -14.64
C TYR A 112 3.77 -2.63 -15.50
N ASP A 113 4.32 -1.43 -15.59
CA ASP A 113 5.67 -1.23 -16.12
C ASP A 113 6.70 -1.37 -14.99
N LEU A 114 7.28 -2.57 -14.89
CA LEU A 114 8.30 -2.90 -13.89
C LEU A 114 9.73 -2.71 -14.41
N LYS A 115 9.91 -2.49 -15.72
CA LYS A 115 11.21 -2.48 -16.38
C LYS A 115 11.75 -1.07 -16.60
N SER A 116 10.87 -0.08 -16.74
CA SER A 116 11.28 1.32 -16.86
C SER A 116 11.92 1.81 -15.56
N ARG A 117 13.19 2.22 -15.64
CA ARG A 117 13.86 2.93 -14.56
C ARG A 117 13.31 4.35 -14.50
N VAL A 118 12.60 4.68 -13.42
CA VAL A 118 12.28 6.08 -13.11
C VAL A 118 13.57 6.71 -12.58
N PRO A 119 14.13 7.75 -13.23
CA PRO A 119 15.32 8.42 -12.74
C PRO A 119 15.06 9.02 -11.35
N GLU A 120 16.09 9.07 -10.51
CA GLU A 120 15.98 9.70 -9.18
C GLU A 120 15.51 11.14 -9.34
N ALA A 121 14.46 11.51 -8.61
CA ALA A 121 13.95 12.87 -8.60
C ALA A 121 15.03 13.80 -8.01
N THR A 122 15.53 14.73 -8.83
CA THR A 122 16.51 15.72 -8.38
C THR A 122 15.75 16.96 -7.89
N PHE A 123 15.86 17.28 -6.61
CA PHE A 123 15.25 18.49 -6.04
C PHE A 123 16.35 19.52 -5.78
N THR A 124 16.22 20.71 -6.36
CA THR A 124 17.05 21.86 -5.99
C THR A 124 16.30 22.68 -4.95
N ILE A 125 16.78 22.66 -3.71
CA ILE A 125 16.24 23.53 -2.65
C ILE A 125 16.90 24.90 -2.79
N THR A 126 16.15 25.89 -3.26
CA THR A 126 16.59 27.29 -3.22
C THR A 126 16.11 27.92 -1.93
N VAL A 127 17.03 28.22 -1.02
CA VAL A 127 16.72 29.01 0.19
C VAL A 127 16.70 30.48 -0.22
N GLY A 128 15.51 31.09 -0.24
CA GLY A 128 15.35 32.53 -0.40
C GLY A 128 15.90 33.26 0.82
N ARG A 129 16.58 34.40 0.60
CA ARG A 129 17.06 35.31 1.66
C ARG A 129 15.91 36.04 2.33
#